data_AF-A0A0Q8BW79-F1
#
_entry.id   AF-A0A0Q8BW79-F1
#
_cell.length_a   1.000
_cell.length_b   1.000
_cell.length_c   1.000
_cell.angle_alpha   90.00
_cell.angle_beta   90.00
_cell.angle_gamma   90.00
#
_symmetry.space_group_name_H-M   'P 1'
#
loop_
_entity.id
_entity.type
_entity.pdbx_description
1 polymer ?
#
loop_
_entity_poly.entity_id
_entity_poly.type
_entity_poly.pdbx_seq_one_letter_code
_entity_poly.pdbx_strand_id
1 'polypeptide(L)'
;MTSSEQVKSKRRRGLLPWLVVLLVLLFGLYSAGWFYMADKISSEASQAVAALNARGIQADCANLRVSGYPLRLAVDCDGMAYEDDTGNVAVSAGALTAVTSLVRPLLAEATLRGPLRTIAPGMPPLWLDWDNLDVSAKLFWPLPRKVSLAADGLSGQTDPADDSDPVQLFNAATAQVDFQPDGRDLVYAGTFEDLEIAAEALDGRTVPPLNGAGAATLKNGVALLRSRPQSLRGQAVEIANLELSSGEAQVSVSGPVAVDVDGLIDADLLIKLRNPQVVAAILATAIPEQASKINQGFAALSMLGSEPSLPLKIVEGKAVLGFIPLGSIKPID
;
A
#
# COMPACT_ATOMS: atom_id res chain seq x y z
N MET A 1 72.20 -9.05 48.86
CA MET A 1 70.84 -9.61 49.03
C MET A 1 69.97 -8.55 49.66
N THR A 2 69.03 -7.95 48.91
CA THR A 2 67.82 -7.24 49.39
C THR A 2 66.93 -7.06 48.15
N SER A 3 66.13 -8.08 47.82
CA SER A 3 64.72 -8.25 48.17
C SER A 3 63.82 -7.13 47.61
N SER A 4 63.18 -7.43 46.47
CA SER A 4 62.14 -6.63 45.83
C SER A 4 60.87 -6.56 46.68
N GLU A 5 60.36 -5.36 46.92
CA GLU A 5 58.97 -5.15 47.32
C GLU A 5 58.05 -5.18 46.08
N GLN A 6 57.17 -6.17 46.04
CA GLN A 6 56.03 -6.22 45.11
C GLN A 6 54.80 -5.65 45.79
N VAL A 7 54.30 -4.52 45.26
CA VAL A 7 53.05 -3.88 45.68
C VAL A 7 51.87 -4.79 45.36
N LYS A 8 51.25 -5.34 46.40
CA LYS A 8 50.10 -6.25 46.31
C LYS A 8 48.83 -5.44 45.99
N SER A 9 48.35 -5.49 44.76
CA SER A 9 47.07 -4.87 44.38
C SER A 9 45.91 -5.57 45.11
N LYS A 10 45.23 -4.83 45.98
CA LYS A 10 44.09 -5.32 46.77
C LYS A 10 42.88 -5.48 45.84
N ARG A 11 42.79 -6.66 45.23
CA ARG A 11 41.70 -7.08 44.33
C ARG A 11 40.36 -6.90 45.05
N ARG A 12 39.51 -5.97 44.60
CA ARG A 12 38.11 -5.76 45.04
C ARG A 12 37.29 -7.04 44.77
N ARG A 13 37.40 -8.04 45.63
CA ARG A 13 36.81 -9.39 45.47
C ARG A 13 35.44 -9.56 46.12
N GLY A 14 34.98 -8.60 46.93
CA GLY A 14 33.72 -8.70 47.69
C GLY A 14 32.46 -8.21 46.97
N LEU A 15 32.59 -7.34 45.95
CA LEU A 15 31.43 -6.78 45.23
C LEU A 15 31.06 -7.60 43.98
N LEU A 16 32.01 -8.33 43.40
CA LEU A 16 31.80 -9.10 42.17
C LEU A 16 30.69 -10.18 42.29
N PRO A 17 30.64 -11.04 43.33
CA PRO A 17 29.60 -12.06 43.43
C PRO A 17 28.21 -11.44 43.67
N TRP A 18 28.13 -10.34 44.42
CA TRP A 18 26.87 -9.63 44.64
C TRP A 18 26.36 -8.96 43.36
N LEU A 19 27.26 -8.39 42.55
CA LEU A 19 26.93 -7.87 41.22
C LEU A 19 26.44 -8.98 40.28
N VAL A 20 27.04 -10.17 40.32
CA VAL A 20 26.57 -11.33 39.53
C VAL A 20 25.18 -11.77 39.97
N VAL A 21 24.93 -11.89 41.28
CA VAL A 21 23.59 -12.25 41.80
C VAL A 21 22.55 -11.20 41.45
N LEU A 22 22.86 -9.91 41.63
CA LEU A 22 21.98 -8.80 41.24
C LEU A 22 21.66 -8.85 39.74
N LEU A 23 22.67 -9.08 38.90
CA LEU A 23 22.50 -9.18 37.45
C LEU A 23 21.63 -10.37 37.08
N VAL A 24 21.85 -11.55 37.66
CA VAL A 24 20.99 -12.72 37.46
C VAL A 24 19.56 -12.45 37.92
N LEU A 25 19.36 -11.77 39.05
CA LEU A 25 18.05 -11.36 39.52
C LEU A 25 17.35 -10.40 38.56
N LEU A 26 18.06 -9.38 38.05
CA LEU A 26 17.53 -8.44 37.07
C LEU A 26 17.14 -9.13 35.77
N PHE A 27 18.00 -10.02 35.25
CA PHE A 27 17.67 -10.84 34.07
C PHE A 27 16.48 -11.77 34.34
N GLY A 28 16.41 -12.40 35.50
CA GLY A 28 15.28 -13.25 35.89
C GLY A 28 13.95 -12.48 35.98
N LEU A 29 13.97 -11.30 36.61
CA LEU A 29 12.80 -10.43 36.72
C LEU A 29 12.36 -9.91 35.35
N TYR A 30 13.32 -9.54 34.50
CA TYR A 30 13.08 -9.11 33.12
C TYR A 30 12.44 -10.23 32.29
N SER A 31 13.02 -11.44 32.32
CA SER A 31 12.46 -12.61 31.64
C SER A 31 11.04 -12.90 32.11
N ALA A 32 10.81 -12.91 33.43
CA ALA A 32 9.48 -13.13 33.99
C ALA A 32 8.48 -12.07 33.52
N GLY A 33 8.88 -10.80 33.51
CA GLY A 33 8.06 -9.70 32.99
C GLY A 33 7.75 -9.84 31.50
N TRP A 34 8.73 -10.22 30.68
CA TRP A 34 8.54 -10.42 29.24
C TRP A 34 7.58 -11.58 28.95
N PHE A 35 7.76 -12.74 29.59
CA PHE A 35 6.87 -13.89 29.40
C PHE A 35 5.44 -13.61 29.91
N TYR A 36 5.30 -12.85 31.01
CA TYR A 36 3.99 -12.40 31.48
C TYR A 36 3.31 -11.47 30.46
N MET A 37 4.04 -10.54 29.85
CA MET A 37 3.50 -9.69 28.79
C MET A 37 3.10 -10.50 27.54
N ALA A 38 3.91 -11.47 27.13
CA ALA A 38 3.61 -12.33 25.98
C ALA A 38 2.35 -13.18 26.18
N ASP A 39 2.16 -13.72 27.39
CA ASP A 39 0.96 -14.47 27.76
C ASP A 39 -0.28 -13.56 27.83
N LYS A 40 -0.11 -12.34 28.36
CA LYS A 40 -1.20 -11.36 28.40
C LYS A 40 -1.64 -10.91 27.01
N ILE A 41 -0.72 -10.70 26.07
CA ILE A 41 -1.05 -10.36 24.68
C ILE A 41 -1.80 -11.51 24.01
N SER A 42 -1.33 -12.75 24.19
CA SER A 42 -2.00 -13.94 23.65
C SER A 42 -3.44 -14.09 24.18
N SER A 43 -3.63 -13.86 25.48
CA SER A 43 -4.95 -13.98 26.12
C SER A 43 -5.91 -12.83 25.77
N GLU A 44 -5.42 -11.59 25.65
CA GLU A 44 -6.26 -10.47 25.20
C GLU A 44 -6.60 -10.57 23.71
N ALA A 45 -5.66 -11.01 22.85
CA ALA A 45 -5.90 -11.23 21.44
C ALA A 45 -6.96 -12.33 21.20
N SER A 46 -6.84 -13.46 21.89
CA SER A 46 -7.86 -14.53 21.81
C SER A 46 -9.22 -14.10 22.36
N GLN A 47 -9.26 -13.27 23.41
CA GLN A 47 -10.52 -12.68 23.90
C GLN A 47 -11.12 -11.68 22.93
N ALA A 48 -10.31 -10.84 22.26
CA ALA A 48 -10.78 -9.91 21.25
C ALA A 48 -11.38 -10.64 20.05
N VAL A 49 -10.69 -11.69 19.58
CA VAL A 49 -11.20 -12.59 18.53
C VAL A 49 -12.51 -13.26 18.97
N ALA A 50 -12.57 -13.81 20.19
CA ALA A 50 -13.80 -14.40 20.73
C ALA A 50 -14.95 -13.38 20.87
N ALA A 51 -14.65 -12.13 21.20
CA ALA A 51 -15.63 -11.06 21.29
C ALA A 51 -16.16 -10.61 19.91
N LEU A 52 -15.35 -10.71 18.85
CA LEU A 52 -15.78 -10.52 17.47
C LEU A 52 -16.68 -11.69 17.04
N ASN A 53 -16.27 -12.94 17.32
CA ASN A 53 -17.07 -14.14 17.03
C ASN A 53 -18.44 -14.09 17.73
N ALA A 54 -18.49 -13.61 18.97
CA ALA A 54 -19.74 -13.42 19.72
C ALA A 54 -20.67 -12.35 19.13
N ARG A 55 -20.15 -11.47 18.25
CA ARG A 55 -20.93 -10.45 17.52
C ARG A 55 -21.32 -10.91 16.11
N GLY A 56 -21.11 -12.18 15.77
CA GLY A 56 -21.40 -12.74 14.44
C GLY A 56 -20.33 -12.44 13.39
N ILE A 57 -19.14 -12.00 13.82
CA ILE A 57 -17.99 -11.74 12.96
C ILE A 57 -16.97 -12.86 13.21
N GLN A 58 -16.86 -13.83 12.31
CA GLN A 58 -15.88 -14.92 12.44
C GLN A 58 -14.49 -14.37 12.10
N ALA A 59 -13.74 -13.97 13.13
CA ALA A 59 -12.33 -13.67 13.04
C ALA A 59 -11.53 -14.91 13.48
N ASP A 60 -10.52 -15.30 12.72
CA ASP A 60 -9.55 -16.32 13.14
C ASP A 60 -8.12 -15.84 12.93
N CYS A 61 -7.24 -16.13 13.89
CA CYS A 61 -5.79 -16.02 13.79
C CYS A 61 -5.25 -17.41 14.12
N ALA A 62 -5.07 -18.21 13.08
CA ALA A 62 -4.70 -19.60 13.22
C ALA A 62 -3.33 -19.73 13.90
N ASN A 63 -3.25 -20.57 14.93
CA ASN A 63 -2.02 -20.85 15.67
C ASN A 63 -1.28 -19.60 16.20
N LEU A 64 -2.00 -18.66 16.82
CA LEU A 64 -1.41 -17.46 17.44
C LEU A 64 -0.19 -17.81 18.31
N ARG A 65 0.96 -17.22 17.98
CA ARG A 65 2.19 -17.33 18.77
C ARG A 65 2.78 -15.96 19.03
N VAL A 66 3.28 -15.77 20.26
CA VAL A 66 4.05 -14.56 20.62
C VAL A 66 5.51 -14.94 20.82
N SER A 67 6.39 -14.30 20.06
CA SER A 67 7.84 -14.56 20.03
C SER A 67 8.64 -13.24 20.14
N GLY A 68 9.98 -13.31 20.10
CA GLY A 68 10.84 -12.12 20.03
C GLY A 68 11.67 -11.76 21.28
N TYR A 69 11.67 -12.59 22.32
CA TYR A 69 12.53 -12.39 23.50
C TYR A 69 14.02 -12.25 23.08
N PRO A 70 14.78 -11.30 23.67
CA PRO A 70 14.40 -10.40 24.75
C PRO A 70 13.87 -9.03 24.31
N LEU A 71 14.15 -8.55 23.09
CA LEU A 71 13.99 -7.13 22.74
C LEU A 71 12.81 -6.82 21.81
N ARG A 72 12.12 -7.84 21.32
CA ARG A 72 11.01 -7.72 20.38
C ARG A 72 9.77 -8.41 20.92
N LEU A 73 8.63 -7.97 20.43
CA LEU A 73 7.36 -8.65 20.55
C LEU A 73 6.88 -8.89 19.12
N ALA A 74 6.86 -10.14 18.71
CA ALA A 74 6.33 -10.57 17.43
C ALA A 74 5.07 -11.41 17.69
N VAL A 75 4.01 -11.14 16.94
CA VAL A 75 2.76 -11.91 16.95
C VAL A 75 2.65 -12.56 15.58
N ASP A 76 2.60 -13.89 15.57
CA ASP A 76 2.54 -14.71 14.36
C ASP A 76 1.20 -15.45 14.30
N CYS A 77 0.54 -15.39 13.14
CA CYS A 77 -0.65 -16.18 12.77
C CYS A 77 -0.34 -16.93 11.47
N ASP A 78 -0.74 -18.21 11.37
CA ASP A 78 -0.57 -19.02 10.15
C ASP A 78 -1.58 -18.64 9.05
N GLY A 79 -2.70 -18.00 9.41
CA GLY A 79 -3.74 -17.53 8.50
C GLY A 79 -4.71 -16.60 9.21
N MET A 80 -5.35 -15.72 8.44
CA MET A 80 -6.40 -14.84 8.92
C MET A 80 -7.71 -15.05 8.15
N ALA A 81 -8.81 -15.20 8.85
CA ALA A 81 -10.14 -15.17 8.26
C ALA A 81 -10.98 -14.12 8.97
N TYR A 82 -11.78 -13.39 8.21
CA TYR A 82 -12.80 -12.47 8.68
C TYR A 82 -14.06 -12.73 7.86
N GLU A 83 -15.15 -13.13 8.51
CA GLU A 83 -16.46 -13.30 7.88
C GLU A 83 -17.50 -12.53 8.69
N ASP A 84 -18.20 -11.61 8.03
CA ASP A 84 -19.33 -10.87 8.58
C ASP A 84 -20.61 -11.26 7.83
N ASP A 85 -21.37 -12.16 8.46
CA ASP A 85 -22.64 -12.67 7.94
C ASP A 85 -23.68 -11.56 7.73
N THR A 86 -23.63 -10.49 8.54
CA THR A 86 -24.59 -9.38 8.44
C THR A 86 -24.27 -8.45 7.28
N GLY A 87 -22.99 -8.29 6.96
CA GLY A 87 -22.50 -7.52 5.83
C GLY A 87 -22.38 -8.30 4.52
N ASN A 88 -22.48 -9.64 4.55
CA ASN A 88 -22.06 -10.54 3.48
C ASN A 88 -20.63 -10.25 3.00
N VAL A 89 -19.74 -9.98 3.96
CA VAL A 89 -18.33 -9.67 3.68
C VAL A 89 -17.46 -10.79 4.21
N ALA A 90 -16.76 -11.48 3.30
CA ALA A 90 -15.75 -12.45 3.66
C ALA A 90 -14.39 -12.00 3.14
N VAL A 91 -13.40 -11.97 4.04
CA VAL A 91 -12.01 -11.63 3.76
C VAL A 91 -11.12 -12.69 4.39
N SER A 92 -10.39 -13.43 3.57
CA SER A 92 -9.37 -14.37 4.05
C SER A 92 -7.99 -13.92 3.56
N ALA A 93 -6.98 -13.99 4.42
CA ALA A 93 -5.59 -13.72 4.12
C ALA A 93 -4.68 -14.84 4.63
N GLY A 94 -3.47 -14.95 4.09
CA GLY A 94 -2.46 -15.90 4.54
C GLY A 94 -1.83 -15.54 5.89
N ALA A 95 -0.62 -16.03 6.12
CA ALA A 95 0.10 -15.84 7.37
C ALA A 95 0.40 -14.35 7.66
N LEU A 96 0.22 -13.94 8.92
CA LEU A 96 0.52 -12.60 9.41
C LEU A 96 1.63 -12.66 10.44
N THR A 97 2.65 -11.81 10.30
CA THR A 97 3.67 -11.57 11.32
C THR A 97 3.68 -10.07 11.66
N ALA A 98 3.22 -9.70 12.86
CA ALA A 98 3.26 -8.32 13.35
C ALA A 98 4.39 -8.16 14.38
N VAL A 99 5.33 -7.24 14.13
CA VAL A 99 6.51 -7.04 14.96
C VAL A 99 6.54 -5.62 15.52
N THR A 100 6.84 -5.53 16.81
CA THR A 100 7.24 -4.28 17.45
C THR A 100 8.52 -4.44 18.26
N SER A 101 9.31 -3.38 18.33
CA SER A 101 10.57 -3.34 19.07
C SER A 101 10.43 -2.47 20.31
N LEU A 102 10.90 -2.97 21.45
CA LEU A 102 10.93 -2.19 22.70
C LEU A 102 11.82 -0.95 22.58
N VAL A 103 12.79 -0.95 21.65
CA VAL A 103 13.72 0.16 21.42
C VAL A 103 13.10 1.25 20.52
N ARG A 104 12.08 0.90 19.71
CA ARG A 104 11.41 1.81 18.77
C ARG A 104 9.88 1.68 18.88
N PRO A 105 9.26 2.09 20.00
CA PRO A 105 7.84 1.85 20.25
C PRO A 105 6.89 2.59 19.30
N LEU A 106 7.39 3.61 18.59
CA LEU A 106 6.62 4.39 17.61
C LEU A 106 6.73 3.84 16.18
N LEU A 107 7.34 2.67 16.00
CA LEU A 107 7.41 1.99 14.72
C LEU A 107 6.69 0.65 14.85
N ALA A 108 5.58 0.51 14.13
CA ALA A 108 4.87 -0.75 13.98
C ALA A 108 5.17 -1.31 12.59
N GLU A 109 5.52 -2.59 12.53
CA GLU A 109 5.82 -3.31 11.29
C GLU A 109 4.95 -4.59 11.27
N ALA A 110 4.41 -4.93 10.11
CA ALA A 110 3.66 -6.16 9.92
C ALA A 110 3.90 -6.69 8.51
N THR A 111 4.09 -7.99 8.36
CA THR A 111 4.22 -8.67 7.08
C THR A 111 3.04 -9.62 6.94
N LEU A 112 2.31 -9.52 5.82
CA LEU A 112 1.18 -10.37 5.49
C LEU A 112 1.48 -11.17 4.22
N ARG A 113 1.12 -12.44 4.18
CA ARG A 113 1.19 -13.26 2.95
C ARG A 113 -0.16 -13.40 2.29
N GLY A 114 -0.15 -13.51 0.96
CA GLY A 114 -1.34 -13.83 0.20
C GLY A 114 -1.82 -15.27 0.43
N PRO A 115 -2.97 -15.64 -0.15
CA PRO A 115 -3.81 -14.79 -0.99
C PRO A 115 -4.86 -14.03 -0.17
N LEU A 116 -5.34 -12.91 -0.73
CA LEU A 116 -6.53 -12.19 -0.29
C LEU A 116 -7.72 -12.52 -1.18
N ARG A 117 -8.75 -13.13 -0.60
CA ARG A 117 -10.07 -13.26 -1.22
C ARG A 117 -11.01 -12.24 -0.63
N THR A 118 -11.76 -11.55 -1.48
CA THR A 118 -12.80 -10.62 -1.04
C THR A 118 -14.12 -11.00 -1.68
N ILE A 119 -15.14 -11.18 -0.84
CA ILE A 119 -16.54 -11.31 -1.26
C ILE A 119 -17.26 -10.13 -0.62
N ALA A 120 -17.85 -9.25 -1.44
CA ALA A 120 -18.61 -8.10 -0.96
C ALA A 120 -19.81 -7.83 -1.89
N PRO A 121 -20.97 -7.39 -1.36
CA PRO A 121 -22.14 -7.12 -2.18
C PRO A 121 -21.85 -6.03 -3.24
N GLY A 122 -22.14 -6.33 -4.51
CA GLY A 122 -21.99 -5.38 -5.61
C GLY A 122 -20.58 -5.25 -6.19
N MET A 123 -19.61 -6.05 -5.72
CA MET A 123 -18.27 -6.13 -6.31
C MET A 123 -18.04 -7.56 -6.85
N PRO A 124 -17.51 -7.72 -8.07
CA PRO A 124 -17.05 -9.03 -8.54
C PRO A 124 -16.00 -9.59 -7.57
N PRO A 125 -16.07 -10.87 -7.19
CA PRO A 125 -15.08 -11.48 -6.33
C PRO A 125 -13.71 -11.45 -7.02
N LEU A 126 -12.72 -10.93 -6.30
CA LEU A 126 -11.34 -10.79 -6.76
C LEU A 126 -10.44 -11.65 -5.88
N TRP A 127 -9.53 -12.37 -6.53
CA TRP A 127 -8.42 -13.06 -5.89
C TRP A 127 -7.15 -12.26 -6.14
N LEU A 128 -6.62 -11.68 -5.06
CA LEU A 128 -5.34 -10.98 -5.08
C LEU A 128 -4.30 -11.86 -4.39
N ASP A 129 -3.12 -12.01 -4.97
CA ASP A 129 -2.04 -12.79 -4.37
C ASP A 129 -0.73 -12.01 -4.40
N TRP A 130 0.14 -12.32 -3.44
CA TRP A 130 1.46 -11.69 -3.29
C TRP A 130 2.38 -12.57 -2.44
N ASP A 131 3.68 -12.44 -2.65
CA ASP A 131 4.68 -13.18 -1.89
C ASP A 131 4.83 -12.63 -0.47
N ASN A 132 5.01 -11.30 -0.37
CA ASN A 132 5.11 -10.57 0.89
C ASN A 132 4.43 -9.20 0.75
N LEU A 133 3.62 -8.83 1.73
CA LEU A 133 3.07 -7.49 1.89
C LEU A 133 3.56 -6.91 3.22
N ASP A 134 4.54 -6.03 3.14
CA ASP A 134 5.09 -5.31 4.29
C ASP A 134 4.33 -4.02 4.53
N VAL A 135 3.85 -3.86 5.75
CA VAL A 135 3.16 -2.68 6.25
C VAL A 135 3.99 -2.08 7.37
N SER A 136 4.37 -0.81 7.25
CA SER A 136 5.05 -0.08 8.32
C SER A 136 4.33 1.22 8.65
N ALA A 137 4.20 1.52 9.94
CA ALA A 137 3.55 2.71 10.43
C ALA A 137 4.43 3.42 11.46
N LYS A 138 4.77 4.68 11.17
CA LYS A 138 5.40 5.60 12.13
C LYS A 138 4.32 6.28 12.94
N LEU A 139 4.09 5.79 14.16
CA LEU A 139 3.01 6.22 15.05
C LEU A 139 3.32 7.59 15.67
N PHE A 140 2.29 8.43 15.76
CA PHE A 140 2.27 9.68 16.51
C PHE A 140 0.81 9.97 16.90
N TRP A 141 0.56 10.71 17.98
CA TRP A 141 -0.81 11.02 18.41
C TRP A 141 -1.23 12.38 17.84
N PRO A 142 -2.43 12.55 17.25
CA PRO A 142 -3.56 11.61 17.12
C PRO A 142 -3.56 10.72 15.85
N LEU A 143 -2.61 10.90 14.95
CA LEU A 143 -2.52 10.15 13.67
C LEU A 143 -1.07 9.75 13.38
N PRO A 144 -0.84 8.58 12.76
CA PRO A 144 0.48 8.19 12.28
C PRO A 144 1.10 9.26 11.38
N ARG A 145 2.42 9.46 11.48
CA ARG A 145 3.19 10.37 10.62
C ARG A 145 3.40 9.81 9.22
N LYS A 146 3.53 8.49 9.10
CA LYS A 146 3.69 7.81 7.82
C LYS A 146 3.13 6.40 7.94
N VAL A 147 2.42 5.96 6.91
CA VAL A 147 2.05 4.56 6.68
C VAL A 147 2.61 4.18 5.32
N SER A 148 3.35 3.08 5.27
CA SER A 148 3.95 2.55 4.04
C SER A 148 3.47 1.12 3.86
N LEU A 149 3.10 0.77 2.64
CA LEU A 149 2.77 -0.59 2.23
C LEU A 149 3.65 -0.95 1.03
N ALA A 150 4.27 -2.12 1.04
CA ALA A 150 5.08 -2.63 -0.07
C ALA A 150 4.72 -4.10 -0.32
N ALA A 151 4.42 -4.45 -1.56
CA ALA A 151 4.07 -5.79 -1.99
C ALA A 151 5.06 -6.29 -3.05
N ASP A 152 5.49 -7.54 -2.90
CA ASP A 152 6.29 -8.27 -3.91
C ASP A 152 5.42 -9.31 -4.61
N GLY A 153 5.56 -9.42 -5.94
CA GLY A 153 4.85 -10.40 -6.75
C GLY A 153 3.32 -10.23 -6.72
N LEU A 154 2.84 -8.99 -6.75
CA LEU A 154 1.42 -8.70 -6.64
C LEU A 154 0.69 -9.10 -7.92
N SER A 155 -0.28 -10.00 -7.79
CA SER A 155 -1.10 -10.46 -8.91
C SER A 155 -2.58 -10.40 -8.56
N GLY A 156 -3.42 -10.33 -9.60
CA GLY A 156 -4.86 -10.33 -9.44
C GLY A 156 -5.54 -11.13 -10.53
N GLN A 157 -6.55 -11.90 -10.16
CA GLN A 157 -7.41 -12.65 -11.06
C GLN A 157 -8.88 -12.60 -10.60
N THR A 158 -9.80 -12.94 -11.49
CA THR A 158 -11.22 -13.12 -11.13
C THR A 158 -11.41 -14.36 -10.26
N ASP A 159 -12.35 -14.33 -9.32
CA ASP A 159 -12.69 -15.50 -8.47
C ASP A 159 -14.16 -15.92 -8.70
N PRO A 160 -14.52 -16.40 -9.90
CA PRO A 160 -15.91 -16.69 -10.26
C PRO A 160 -16.54 -17.75 -9.34
N ALA A 161 -17.81 -17.56 -9.00
CA ALA A 161 -18.57 -18.50 -8.17
C ALA A 161 -19.27 -19.61 -8.98
N ASP A 162 -19.11 -19.61 -10.29
CA ASP A 162 -19.62 -20.61 -11.22
C ASP A 162 -18.48 -21.51 -11.74
N ASP A 163 -18.78 -22.42 -12.67
CA ASP A 163 -17.80 -23.34 -13.26
C ASP A 163 -16.88 -22.66 -14.31
N SER A 164 -16.82 -21.32 -14.37
CA SER A 164 -15.90 -20.63 -15.28
C SER A 164 -14.46 -20.63 -14.76
N ASP A 165 -13.51 -20.69 -15.68
CA ASP A 165 -12.09 -20.64 -15.33
C ASP A 165 -11.70 -19.23 -14.85
N PRO A 166 -10.91 -19.10 -13.77
CA PRO A 166 -10.34 -17.82 -13.36
C PRO A 166 -9.51 -17.17 -14.46
N VAL A 167 -9.73 -15.87 -14.68
CA VAL A 167 -8.97 -15.07 -15.64
C VAL A 167 -7.95 -14.22 -14.89
N GLN A 168 -6.66 -14.43 -15.18
CA GLN A 168 -5.60 -13.55 -14.73
C GLN A 168 -5.86 -12.14 -15.27
N LEU A 169 -5.77 -11.13 -14.42
CA LEU A 169 -5.95 -9.73 -14.80
C LEU A 169 -4.61 -9.03 -14.96
N PHE A 170 -3.73 -9.17 -13.98
CA PHE A 170 -2.43 -8.53 -13.99
C PHE A 170 -1.41 -9.23 -13.08
N ASN A 171 -0.13 -8.94 -13.30
CA ASN A 171 0.99 -9.25 -12.40
C ASN A 171 1.90 -8.03 -12.31
N ALA A 172 2.43 -7.71 -11.14
CA ALA A 172 3.42 -6.66 -10.92
C ALA A 172 4.53 -7.20 -10.02
N ALA A 173 5.80 -6.98 -10.41
CA ALA A 173 6.94 -7.44 -9.63
C ALA A 173 6.99 -6.77 -8.25
N THR A 174 6.77 -5.45 -8.21
CA THR A 174 6.70 -4.70 -6.95
C THR A 174 5.60 -3.64 -7.00
N ALA A 175 5.00 -3.36 -5.86
CA ALA A 175 4.09 -2.24 -5.67
C ALA A 175 4.30 -1.61 -4.29
N GLN A 176 4.55 -0.31 -4.24
CA GLN A 176 4.73 0.42 -2.99
C GLN A 176 3.82 1.63 -2.94
N VAL A 177 3.27 1.90 -1.75
CA VAL A 177 2.51 3.10 -1.47
C VAL A 177 2.86 3.67 -0.09
N ASP A 178 2.98 4.98 -0.03
CA ASP A 178 3.23 5.78 1.15
C ASP A 178 2.10 6.79 1.36
N PHE A 179 1.62 6.89 2.58
CA PHE A 179 0.67 7.89 3.04
C PHE A 179 1.27 8.71 4.19
N GLN A 180 1.17 10.03 4.09
CA GLN A 180 1.70 10.94 5.09
C GLN A 180 0.78 12.16 5.27
N PRO A 181 0.31 12.45 6.50
CA PRO A 181 -0.37 13.71 6.76
C PRO A 181 0.57 14.92 6.55
N ASP A 182 0.05 15.97 5.91
CA ASP A 182 0.68 17.29 5.83
C ASP A 182 -0.29 18.37 6.31
N GLY A 183 -0.19 18.71 7.59
CA GLY A 183 -1.17 19.55 8.27
C GLY A 183 -2.57 18.92 8.26
N ARG A 184 -3.47 19.45 7.42
CA ARG A 184 -4.84 18.94 7.23
C ARG A 184 -4.99 18.07 5.98
N ASP A 185 -3.99 18.10 5.10
CA ASP A 185 -3.96 17.39 3.84
C ASP A 185 -3.37 15.98 4.04
N LEU A 186 -3.61 15.10 3.07
CA LEU A 186 -3.03 13.77 3.03
C LEU A 186 -2.18 13.65 1.76
N VAL A 187 -0.89 13.42 1.92
CA VAL A 187 0.04 13.15 0.83
C VAL A 187 0.09 11.65 0.58
N TYR A 188 -0.04 11.29 -0.70
CA TYR A 188 0.14 9.96 -1.25
C TYR A 188 1.37 9.97 -2.16
N ALA A 189 2.20 8.93 -2.08
CA ALA A 189 3.21 8.62 -3.08
C ALA A 189 3.21 7.11 -3.33
N GLY A 190 3.31 6.68 -4.59
CA GLY A 190 3.32 5.25 -4.90
C GLY A 190 4.08 4.94 -6.18
N THR A 191 4.54 3.70 -6.26
CA THR A 191 5.28 3.15 -7.41
C THR A 191 4.85 1.72 -7.66
N PHE A 192 4.95 1.29 -8.91
CA PHE A 192 4.88 -0.12 -9.26
C PHE A 192 5.87 -0.40 -10.39
N GLU A 193 6.41 -1.61 -10.41
CA GLU A 193 7.37 -2.05 -11.41
C GLU A 193 6.90 -3.33 -12.10
N ASP A 194 7.22 -3.43 -13.39
CA ASP A 194 6.96 -4.61 -14.22
C ASP A 194 5.50 -5.06 -14.19
N LEU A 195 4.57 -4.10 -14.31
CA LEU A 195 3.14 -4.38 -14.41
C LEU A 195 2.83 -4.97 -15.79
N GLU A 196 2.54 -6.26 -15.81
CA GLU A 196 2.03 -7.00 -16.94
C GLU A 196 0.51 -7.11 -16.84
N ILE A 197 -0.19 -6.75 -17.92
CA ILE A 197 -1.63 -6.98 -18.04
C ILE A 197 -1.83 -8.22 -18.89
N ALA A 198 -2.57 -9.19 -18.36
CA ALA A 198 -2.82 -10.45 -19.05
C ALA A 198 -3.61 -10.22 -20.34
N ALA A 199 -3.26 -10.95 -21.40
CA ALA A 199 -3.89 -10.77 -22.70
C ALA A 199 -5.38 -11.16 -22.65
N GLU A 200 -5.73 -12.16 -21.85
CA GLU A 200 -7.10 -12.61 -21.61
C GLU A 200 -7.97 -11.48 -21.04
N ALA A 201 -7.40 -10.63 -20.17
CA ALA A 201 -8.09 -9.46 -19.62
C ALA A 201 -8.29 -8.33 -20.64
N LEU A 202 -7.60 -8.39 -21.77
CA LEU A 202 -7.63 -7.42 -22.86
C LEU A 202 -8.18 -8.02 -24.16
N ASP A 203 -9.04 -9.05 -24.11
CA ASP A 203 -9.61 -9.69 -25.31
C ASP A 203 -8.54 -10.21 -26.30
N GLY A 204 -7.43 -10.75 -25.78
CA GLY A 204 -6.29 -11.25 -26.54
C GLY A 204 -5.29 -10.17 -26.99
N ARG A 205 -5.49 -8.91 -26.59
CA ARG A 205 -4.56 -7.81 -26.91
C ARG A 205 -3.40 -7.79 -25.94
N THR A 206 -2.24 -7.38 -26.41
CA THR A 206 -1.03 -7.33 -25.59
C THR A 206 -0.56 -5.91 -25.37
N VAL A 207 -0.06 -5.64 -24.17
CA VAL A 207 0.62 -4.41 -23.80
C VAL A 207 1.99 -4.78 -23.23
N PRO A 208 3.04 -3.98 -23.52
CA PRO A 208 4.34 -4.20 -22.89
C PRO A 208 4.26 -3.95 -21.37
N PRO A 209 5.21 -4.49 -20.59
CA PRO A 209 5.27 -4.23 -19.16
C PRO A 209 5.36 -2.73 -18.84
N LEU A 210 4.66 -2.32 -17.80
CA LEU A 210 4.51 -0.92 -17.42
C LEU A 210 5.19 -0.65 -16.07
N ASN A 211 5.88 0.48 -15.96
CA ASN A 211 6.32 1.02 -14.67
C ASN A 211 5.56 2.30 -14.38
N GLY A 212 5.16 2.49 -13.13
CA GLY A 212 4.43 3.68 -12.71
C GLY A 212 5.01 4.30 -11.45
N ALA A 213 4.93 5.61 -11.38
CA ALA A 213 5.29 6.37 -10.20
C ALA A 213 4.39 7.59 -10.07
N GLY A 214 3.99 7.95 -8.86
CA GLY A 214 3.11 9.09 -8.68
C GLY A 214 3.11 9.64 -7.28
N ALA A 215 2.79 10.93 -7.17
CA ALA A 215 2.54 11.60 -5.92
C ALA A 215 1.39 12.61 -6.07
N ALA A 216 0.52 12.64 -5.08
CA ALA A 216 -0.64 13.53 -5.04
C ALA A 216 -0.93 13.97 -3.60
N THR A 217 -1.54 15.14 -3.45
CA THR A 217 -1.98 15.68 -2.16
C THR A 217 -3.48 15.87 -2.15
N LEU A 218 -4.18 15.10 -1.34
CA LEU A 218 -5.61 15.24 -1.11
C LEU A 218 -5.87 16.34 -0.09
N LYS A 219 -6.54 17.41 -0.51
CA LYS A 219 -6.88 18.55 0.33
C LYS A 219 -7.89 18.16 1.38
N ASN A 220 -7.64 18.59 2.63
CA ASN A 220 -8.44 18.17 3.80
C ASN A 220 -8.54 16.64 3.99
N GLY A 221 -7.63 15.85 3.39
CA GLY A 221 -7.70 14.39 3.39
C GLY A 221 -7.68 13.75 4.78
N VAL A 222 -7.11 14.42 5.78
CA VAL A 222 -7.13 13.92 7.17
C VAL A 222 -8.55 13.90 7.75
N ALA A 223 -9.35 14.93 7.48
CA ALA A 223 -10.74 14.96 7.91
C ALA A 223 -11.55 13.89 7.16
N LEU A 224 -11.26 13.73 5.87
CA LEU A 224 -11.90 12.77 4.98
C LEU A 224 -11.71 11.32 5.48
N LEU A 225 -10.48 10.93 5.84
CA LEU A 225 -10.19 9.60 6.40
C LEU A 225 -10.96 9.31 7.70
N ARG A 226 -11.23 10.33 8.51
CA ARG A 226 -11.98 10.18 9.77
C ARG A 226 -13.49 10.04 9.54
N SER A 227 -14.03 10.68 8.50
CA SER A 227 -15.46 10.67 8.21
C SER A 227 -15.94 9.47 7.39
N ARG A 228 -15.03 8.62 6.86
CA ARG A 228 -15.37 7.48 5.97
C ARG A 228 -16.37 7.88 4.88
N PRO A 229 -15.98 8.79 3.99
CA PRO A 229 -16.89 9.47 3.10
C PRO A 229 -17.40 8.48 2.07
N GLN A 230 -18.67 8.65 1.71
CA GLN A 230 -19.31 7.88 0.65
C GLN A 230 -19.17 8.55 -0.73
N SER A 231 -18.46 9.68 -0.79
CA SER A 231 -18.45 10.57 -1.95
C SER A 231 -17.14 11.38 -2.04
N LEU A 232 -16.67 11.59 -3.25
CA LEU A 232 -15.60 12.48 -3.68
C LEU A 232 -16.07 13.93 -3.92
N ARG A 233 -17.38 14.22 -3.81
CA ARG A 233 -17.92 15.57 -3.99
C ARG A 233 -17.32 16.57 -2.98
N GLY A 234 -16.98 17.75 -3.48
CA GLY A 234 -16.30 18.80 -2.72
C GLY A 234 -14.85 18.50 -2.34
N GLN A 235 -14.25 17.42 -2.88
CA GLN A 235 -12.85 17.10 -2.67
C GLN A 235 -11.96 17.73 -3.74
N ALA A 236 -10.71 18.02 -3.36
CA ALA A 236 -9.69 18.52 -4.26
C ALA A 236 -8.38 17.77 -4.07
N VAL A 237 -7.69 17.51 -5.18
CA VAL A 237 -6.42 16.79 -5.24
C VAL A 237 -5.43 17.64 -6.03
N GLU A 238 -4.24 17.83 -5.46
CA GLU A 238 -3.10 18.40 -6.18
C GLU A 238 -2.21 17.26 -6.66
N ILE A 239 -2.14 17.02 -7.97
CA ILE A 239 -1.28 15.99 -8.54
C ILE A 239 0.12 16.58 -8.78
N ALA A 240 1.10 16.14 -7.99
CA ALA A 240 2.48 16.56 -8.20
C ALA A 240 3.08 15.92 -9.46
N ASN A 241 2.85 14.62 -9.64
CA ASN A 241 3.18 13.84 -10.83
C ASN A 241 2.39 12.53 -10.80
N LEU A 242 1.87 12.09 -11.94
CA LEU A 242 1.46 10.70 -12.20
C LEU A 242 2.13 10.28 -13.49
N GLU A 243 2.96 9.25 -13.41
CA GLU A 243 3.80 8.83 -14.50
C GLU A 243 3.57 7.36 -14.81
N LEU A 244 3.51 7.05 -16.11
CA LEU A 244 3.47 5.70 -16.65
C LEU A 244 4.52 5.58 -17.75
N SER A 245 5.30 4.50 -17.74
CA SER A 245 6.37 4.29 -18.71
C SER A 245 6.47 2.83 -19.16
N SER A 246 6.96 2.64 -20.38
CA SER A 246 7.27 1.33 -20.96
C SER A 246 8.43 1.49 -21.95
N GLY A 247 9.61 1.01 -21.57
CA GLY A 247 10.83 1.22 -22.34
C GLY A 247 11.12 2.71 -22.54
N GLU A 248 11.10 3.17 -23.79
CA GLU A 248 11.34 4.57 -24.15
C GLU A 248 10.09 5.46 -24.09
N ALA A 249 8.90 4.86 -23.98
CA ALA A 249 7.64 5.61 -23.88
C ALA A 249 7.39 6.06 -22.45
N GLN A 250 6.99 7.31 -22.27
CA GLN A 250 6.59 7.87 -20.97
C GLN A 250 5.40 8.81 -21.17
N VAL A 251 4.45 8.76 -20.26
CA VAL A 251 3.35 9.72 -20.15
C VAL A 251 3.33 10.20 -18.71
N SER A 252 3.33 11.51 -18.49
CA SER A 252 3.14 12.09 -17.17
C SER A 252 2.05 13.15 -17.13
N VAL A 253 1.38 13.25 -15.99
CA VAL A 253 0.28 14.17 -15.73
C VAL A 253 0.53 14.88 -14.41
N SER A 254 0.34 16.19 -14.38
CA SER A 254 0.38 16.98 -13.14
C SER A 254 -0.64 18.11 -13.16
N GLY A 255 -1.00 18.61 -11.98
CA GLY A 255 -1.90 19.74 -11.81
C GLY A 255 -3.07 19.47 -10.86
N PRO A 256 -3.87 20.51 -10.56
CA PRO A 256 -5.02 20.41 -9.68
C PRO A 256 -6.22 19.72 -10.34
N VAL A 257 -6.95 18.96 -9.53
CA VAL A 257 -8.25 18.40 -9.83
C VAL A 257 -9.19 18.71 -8.66
N ALA A 258 -10.39 19.17 -8.95
CA ALA A 258 -11.45 19.37 -7.97
C ALA A 258 -12.74 18.69 -8.44
N VAL A 259 -13.52 18.22 -7.49
CA VAL A 259 -14.87 17.71 -7.73
C VAL A 259 -15.82 18.65 -7.02
N ASP A 260 -16.76 19.21 -7.77
CA ASP A 260 -17.77 20.10 -7.20
C ASP A 260 -18.83 19.32 -6.40
N VAL A 261 -19.86 20.03 -5.95
CA VAL A 261 -20.98 19.44 -5.21
C VAL A 261 -21.90 18.59 -6.09
N ASP A 262 -21.97 18.90 -7.38
CA ASP A 262 -22.74 18.18 -8.39
C ASP A 262 -21.98 16.97 -8.95
N GLY A 263 -20.75 16.74 -8.47
CA GLY A 263 -19.90 15.59 -8.83
C GLY A 263 -19.16 15.81 -10.13
N LEU A 264 -19.23 17.01 -10.69
CA LEU A 264 -18.54 17.38 -11.92
C LEU A 264 -17.09 17.75 -11.58
N ILE A 265 -16.20 17.38 -12.50
CA ILE A 265 -14.76 17.57 -12.33
C ILE A 265 -14.34 18.88 -12.98
N ASP A 266 -13.57 19.67 -12.25
CA ASP A 266 -12.77 20.78 -12.76
C ASP A 266 -11.29 20.45 -12.62
N ALA A 267 -10.51 20.61 -13.69
CA ALA A 267 -9.08 20.31 -13.66
C ALA A 267 -8.28 21.18 -14.63
N ASP A 268 -7.07 21.52 -14.23
CA ASP A 268 -6.07 22.18 -15.08
C ASP A 268 -4.80 21.33 -15.08
N LEU A 269 -4.74 20.40 -16.02
CA LEU A 269 -3.72 19.35 -16.06
C LEU A 269 -2.70 19.63 -17.16
N LEU A 270 -1.44 19.37 -16.87
CA LEU A 270 -0.38 19.35 -17.86
C LEU A 270 0.00 17.90 -18.15
N ILE A 271 -0.20 17.48 -19.40
CA ILE A 271 0.23 16.18 -19.89
C ILE A 271 1.58 16.35 -20.58
N LYS A 272 2.57 15.56 -20.21
CA LYS A 272 3.85 15.47 -20.92
C LYS A 272 4.03 14.07 -21.47
N LEU A 273 4.58 13.99 -22.66
CA LEU A 273 4.91 12.74 -23.32
C LEU A 273 6.42 12.66 -23.48
N ARG A 274 7.00 11.46 -23.47
CA ARG A 274 8.33 11.18 -24.01
C ARG A 274 8.18 10.18 -25.12
N ASN A 275 8.82 10.48 -26.26
CA ASN A 275 8.76 9.67 -27.48
C ASN A 275 7.33 9.36 -27.92
N PRO A 276 6.55 10.38 -28.37
CA PRO A 276 5.13 10.22 -28.69
C PRO A 276 4.85 9.12 -29.72
N GLN A 277 5.76 8.84 -30.65
CA GLN A 277 5.60 7.75 -31.62
C GLN A 277 5.65 6.36 -30.97
N VAL A 278 6.49 6.18 -29.95
CA VAL A 278 6.58 4.91 -29.21
C VAL A 278 5.31 4.74 -28.38
N VAL A 279 4.83 5.82 -27.74
CA VAL A 279 3.52 5.83 -27.05
C VAL A 279 2.39 5.45 -28.03
N ALA A 280 2.37 6.03 -29.23
CA ALA A 280 1.39 5.75 -30.26
C ALA A 280 1.40 4.28 -30.70
N ALA A 281 2.58 3.68 -30.88
CA ALA A 281 2.72 2.28 -31.27
C ALA A 281 2.15 1.32 -30.21
N ILE A 282 2.40 1.60 -28.93
CA ILE A 282 1.83 0.84 -27.82
C ILE A 282 0.30 0.96 -27.83
N LEU A 283 -0.22 2.18 -27.89
CA LEU A 283 -1.67 2.42 -27.90
C LEU A 283 -2.37 1.83 -29.13
N ALA A 284 -1.75 1.92 -30.31
CA ALA A 284 -2.27 1.34 -31.55
C ALA A 284 -2.29 -0.20 -31.52
N THR A 285 -1.42 -0.83 -30.73
CA THR A 285 -1.42 -2.28 -30.50
C THR A 285 -2.53 -2.67 -29.51
N ALA A 286 -2.71 -1.87 -28.46
CA ALA A 286 -3.77 -2.06 -27.47
C ALA A 286 -5.18 -1.73 -28.00
N ILE A 287 -5.30 -0.87 -29.01
CA ILE A 287 -6.57 -0.36 -29.55
C ILE A 287 -6.49 -0.31 -31.09
N PRO A 288 -6.41 -1.48 -31.76
CA PRO A 288 -6.14 -1.56 -33.20
C PRO A 288 -7.21 -0.88 -34.07
N GLU A 289 -8.45 -0.83 -33.61
CA GLU A 289 -9.57 -0.17 -34.29
C GLU A 289 -9.40 1.36 -34.37
N GLN A 290 -8.58 1.94 -33.50
CA GLN A 290 -8.24 3.37 -33.52
C GLN A 290 -6.81 3.65 -33.99
N ALA A 291 -6.04 2.63 -34.38
CA ALA A 291 -4.62 2.73 -34.71
C ALA A 291 -4.32 3.86 -35.72
N SER A 292 -5.13 4.00 -36.78
CA SER A 292 -4.94 5.07 -37.77
C SER A 292 -5.09 6.47 -37.16
N LYS A 293 -6.09 6.69 -36.31
CA LYS A 293 -6.34 7.98 -35.65
C LYS A 293 -5.26 8.27 -34.60
N ILE A 294 -4.85 7.26 -33.84
CA ILE A 294 -3.77 7.32 -32.85
C ILE A 294 -2.48 7.75 -33.55
N ASN A 295 -2.07 7.03 -34.60
CA ASN A 295 -0.84 7.32 -35.33
C ASN A 295 -0.85 8.74 -35.94
N GLN A 296 -1.97 9.18 -36.51
CA GLN A 296 -2.10 10.54 -37.06
C GLN A 296 -1.99 11.61 -35.97
N GLY A 297 -2.71 11.45 -34.85
CA GLY A 297 -2.69 12.41 -33.75
C GLY A 297 -1.29 12.53 -33.12
N PHE A 298 -0.65 11.40 -32.83
CA PHE A 298 0.67 11.39 -32.22
C PHE A 298 1.79 11.79 -33.19
N ALA A 299 1.63 11.59 -34.51
CA ALA A 299 2.55 12.15 -35.50
C ALA A 299 2.58 13.69 -35.44
N ALA A 300 1.42 14.33 -35.28
CA ALA A 300 1.34 15.78 -35.10
C ALA A 300 2.01 16.23 -33.77
N LEU A 301 1.80 15.48 -32.69
CA LEU A 301 2.46 15.77 -31.40
C LEU A 301 3.98 15.65 -31.49
N SER A 302 4.46 14.71 -32.28
CA SER A 302 5.89 14.49 -32.49
C SER A 302 6.58 15.64 -33.23
N MET A 303 5.83 16.41 -34.03
CA MET A 303 6.35 17.61 -34.68
C MET A 303 6.66 18.73 -33.67
N LEU A 304 6.11 18.66 -32.45
CA LEU A 304 6.39 19.59 -31.37
C LEU A 304 7.67 19.25 -30.58
N GLY A 305 8.28 18.09 -30.85
CA GLY A 305 9.51 17.61 -30.21
C GLY A 305 9.39 16.20 -29.64
N SER A 306 10.48 15.71 -29.03
CA SER A 306 10.53 14.40 -28.37
C SER A 306 9.85 14.38 -27.00
N GLU A 307 9.66 15.55 -26.40
CA GLU A 307 8.99 15.71 -25.10
C GLU A 307 7.88 16.79 -25.13
N PRO A 308 6.83 16.63 -25.95
CA PRO A 308 5.78 17.65 -26.05
C PRO A 308 4.95 17.71 -24.76
N SER A 309 4.44 18.91 -24.47
CA SER A 309 3.55 19.16 -23.34
C SER A 309 2.22 19.77 -23.80
N LEU A 310 1.13 19.30 -23.22
CA LEU A 310 -0.23 19.60 -23.66
C LEU A 310 -1.10 19.96 -22.46
N PRO A 311 -1.73 21.14 -22.43
CA PRO A 311 -2.69 21.47 -21.39
C PRO A 311 -4.01 20.71 -21.64
N LEU A 312 -4.45 19.95 -20.65
CA LEU A 312 -5.77 19.34 -20.57
C LEU A 312 -6.60 20.11 -19.55
N LYS A 313 -7.63 20.81 -20.03
CA LYS A 313 -8.56 21.54 -19.18
C LYS A 313 -9.88 20.79 -19.10
N ILE A 314 -10.38 20.61 -17.89
CA ILE A 314 -11.71 20.06 -17.61
C ILE A 314 -12.50 21.15 -16.90
N VAL A 315 -13.68 21.51 -17.44
CA VAL A 315 -14.58 22.49 -16.82
C VAL A 315 -15.97 21.88 -16.75
N GLU A 316 -16.52 21.74 -15.54
CA GLU A 316 -17.83 21.11 -15.29
C GLU A 316 -17.95 19.74 -16.01
N GLY A 317 -16.90 18.93 -15.93
CA GLY A 317 -16.80 17.63 -16.60
C GLY A 317 -16.50 17.67 -18.10
N LYS A 318 -16.45 18.83 -18.77
CA LYS A 318 -16.11 18.93 -20.20
C LYS A 318 -14.60 19.00 -20.40
N ALA A 319 -14.01 18.01 -21.06
CA ALA A 319 -12.57 17.88 -21.26
C ALA A 319 -12.12 18.44 -22.62
N VAL A 320 -11.09 19.27 -22.61
CA VAL A 320 -10.46 19.87 -23.80
C VAL A 320 -8.94 19.79 -23.70
N LEU A 321 -8.30 19.21 -24.72
CA LEU A 321 -6.84 19.14 -24.83
C LEU A 321 -6.34 20.25 -25.77
N GLY A 322 -5.81 21.33 -25.19
CA GLY A 322 -5.50 22.56 -25.91
C GLY A 322 -6.75 23.17 -26.54
N PHE A 323 -7.01 22.86 -27.81
CA PHE A 323 -8.19 23.29 -28.56
C PHE A 323 -9.07 22.12 -29.03
N ILE A 324 -8.71 20.88 -28.71
CA ILE A 324 -9.39 19.67 -29.18
C ILE A 324 -10.38 19.20 -28.10
N PRO A 325 -11.70 19.23 -28.36
CA PRO A 325 -12.67 18.68 -27.42
C PRO A 325 -12.52 17.15 -27.35
N LEU A 326 -12.37 16.62 -26.13
CA LEU A 326 -12.24 15.18 -25.90
C LEU A 326 -13.58 14.52 -25.51
N GLY A 327 -14.49 15.28 -24.91
CA GLY A 327 -15.81 14.80 -24.51
C GLY A 327 -16.25 15.32 -23.14
N SER A 328 -17.15 14.58 -22.50
CA SER A 328 -17.68 14.91 -21.18
C SER A 328 -17.55 13.72 -20.24
N ILE A 329 -17.07 13.99 -19.03
CA ILE A 329 -16.96 13.05 -17.93
C ILE A 329 -18.26 13.13 -17.14
N LYS A 330 -18.84 11.96 -16.83
CA LYS A 330 -20.05 11.88 -16.01
C LYS A 330 -19.74 12.28 -14.57
N PRO A 331 -20.74 12.79 -13.82
CA PRO A 331 -20.58 13.04 -12.39
C PRO A 331 -20.05 11.81 -11.65
N ILE A 332 -19.12 12.03 -10.74
CA ILE A 332 -18.60 11.02 -9.82
C ILE A 332 -19.21 11.23 -8.44
N ASP A 333 -19.48 10.10 -7.77
CA ASP A 333 -19.91 10.13 -6.38
C ASP A 333 -18.73 10.34 -5.46
#